data_AF-A0A401PX27-F1
#
_entry.id   AF-A0A401PX27-F1
#
_cell.length_a   1.000
_cell.length_b   1.000
_cell.length_c   1.000
_cell.angle_alpha   90.00
_cell.angle_beta   90.00
_cell.angle_gamma   90.00
#
_symmetry.space_group_name_H-M   'P 1'
#
loop_
_entity.id
_entity.type
_entity.pdbx_description
1 polymer ?
#
loop_
_entity_poly.entity_id
_entity_poly.type
_entity_poly.pdbx_seq_one_letter_code
_entity_poly.pdbx_strand_id
1 'polypeptide(L)'
;GNSPLAEIDFWRERNATLSALSEQLKLPVVKKIVDFVSKVDLGLIQNLNLITTDLTKYHVEAADNVRFLSTLERHFKNLSHGTKFQVVIDTIPSMMNALRMVWIISRHYNKDERMVPLMERIAWEISQRVRKVINTRAIFRGNSAISKQSVLEAKRTLQVWKDAYFDIRSKIEASGRDQRWEFDRKRLFENTDYMISICQNIYEILQ
;
A
#
# COMPACT_ATOMS: atom_id res chain seq x y z
N GLY A 1 -4.80 4.49 9.50
CA GLY A 1 -4.15 3.35 10.21
C GLY A 1 -2.90 2.92 9.45
N ASN A 2 -2.09 2.03 10.01
CA ASN A 2 -0.81 1.60 9.40
C ASN A 2 -0.95 0.44 8.40
N SER A 3 -2.17 -0.09 8.20
CA SER A 3 -2.45 -1.17 7.26
C SER A 3 -2.44 -0.66 5.80
N PRO A 4 -2.04 -1.48 4.82
CA PRO A 4 -2.12 -1.12 3.40
C PRO A 4 -3.57 -0.85 2.93
N LEU A 5 -4.57 -1.44 3.59
CA LEU A 5 -5.99 -1.11 3.32
C LEU A 5 -6.31 0.36 3.59
N ALA A 6 -5.67 0.96 4.60
CA ALA A 6 -5.87 2.38 4.91
C ALA A 6 -5.37 3.30 3.79
N GLU A 7 -4.45 2.85 2.93
CA GLU A 7 -4.05 3.63 1.76
C GLU A 7 -5.17 3.66 0.71
N ILE A 8 -5.85 2.53 0.50
CA ILE A 8 -7.01 2.45 -0.40
C ILE A 8 -8.11 3.38 0.11
N ASP A 9 -8.42 3.29 1.40
CA ASP A 9 -9.48 4.11 2.02
C ASP A 9 -9.16 5.60 1.95
N PHE A 10 -7.90 5.99 2.20
CA PHE A 10 -7.43 7.36 2.03
C PHE A 10 -7.69 7.90 0.62
N TRP A 11 -7.34 7.14 -0.42
CA TRP A 11 -7.57 7.57 -1.81
C TRP A 11 -9.05 7.57 -2.18
N ARG A 12 -9.85 6.65 -1.65
CA ARG A 12 -11.31 6.64 -1.84
C ARG A 12 -11.97 7.87 -1.23
N GLU A 13 -11.63 8.20 0.01
CA GLU A 13 -12.14 9.38 0.70
C GLU A 13 -11.72 10.67 0.01
N ARG A 14 -10.44 10.77 -0.39
CA ARG A 14 -9.93 11.90 -1.17
C ARG A 14 -10.66 12.06 -2.49
N ASN A 15 -10.87 10.96 -3.22
CA ASN A 15 -11.61 10.98 -4.48
C ASN A 15 -13.08 11.41 -4.28
N ALA A 16 -13.76 10.86 -3.26
CA ALA A 16 -15.13 11.23 -2.94
C ALA A 16 -15.26 12.71 -2.59
N THR A 17 -14.34 13.24 -1.79
CA THR A 17 -14.31 14.65 -1.40
C THR A 17 -14.09 15.57 -2.61
N LEU A 18 -13.10 15.27 -3.45
CA LEU A 18 -12.79 16.08 -4.64
C LEU A 18 -13.91 16.01 -5.69
N SER A 19 -14.53 14.84 -5.85
CA SER A 19 -15.69 14.65 -6.72
C SER A 19 -16.88 15.50 -6.24
N ALA A 20 -17.20 15.44 -4.94
CA ALA A 20 -18.26 16.24 -4.35
C ALA A 20 -18.02 17.75 -4.52
N LEU A 21 -16.80 18.23 -4.28
CA LEU A 21 -16.43 19.64 -4.53
C LEU A 21 -16.55 20.01 -6.01
N SER A 22 -16.14 19.13 -6.93
CA SER A 22 -16.27 19.36 -8.37
C SER A 22 -17.74 19.48 -8.79
N GLU A 23 -18.63 18.65 -8.24
CA GLU A 23 -20.07 18.74 -8.50
C GLU A 23 -20.71 19.99 -7.90
N GLN A 24 -20.27 20.43 -6.71
CA GLN A 24 -20.73 21.69 -6.12
C GLN A 24 -20.44 22.90 -7.02
N LEU A 25 -19.26 22.95 -7.65
CA LEU A 25 -18.90 24.02 -8.60
C LEU A 25 -19.78 24.02 -9.86
N LYS A 26 -20.39 22.89 -10.21
CA LYS A 26 -21.26 22.77 -11.39
C LYS A 26 -22.71 23.20 -11.11
N LEU A 27 -23.07 23.44 -9.85
CA LEU A 27 -24.43 23.83 -9.48
C LEU A 27 -24.87 25.12 -10.20
N PRO A 28 -26.13 25.20 -10.67
CA PRO A 28 -26.61 26.37 -11.41
C PRO A 28 -26.47 27.69 -10.64
N VAL A 29 -26.64 27.66 -9.31
CA VAL A 29 -26.49 28.83 -8.46
C VAL A 29 -25.05 29.34 -8.43
N VAL A 30 -24.07 28.43 -8.33
CA VAL A 30 -22.63 28.78 -8.33
C VAL A 30 -22.24 29.36 -9.68
N LYS A 31 -22.70 28.76 -10.79
CA LYS A 31 -22.47 29.31 -12.14
C LYS A 31 -23.01 30.73 -12.30
N LYS A 32 -24.24 31.00 -11.83
CA LYS A 32 -24.82 32.37 -11.85
C LYS A 32 -23.99 33.37 -11.05
N ILE A 33 -23.47 32.97 -9.88
CA ILE A 33 -22.60 33.82 -9.05
C ILE A 33 -21.29 34.11 -9.80
N VAL A 34 -20.66 33.09 -10.37
CA VAL A 34 -19.43 33.23 -11.18
C VAL A 34 -19.66 34.17 -12.37
N ASP A 35 -20.77 34.00 -13.10
CA ASP A 35 -21.13 34.87 -14.23
C ASP A 35 -21.33 36.33 -13.80
N PHE A 36 -21.96 36.57 -12.65
CA PHE A 36 -22.12 37.91 -12.11
C PHE A 36 -20.77 38.52 -11.71
N VAL A 37 -19.97 37.80 -10.92
CA VAL A 37 -18.65 38.25 -10.45
C VAL A 37 -17.71 38.51 -11.61
N SER A 38 -17.79 37.74 -12.70
CA SER A 38 -16.98 37.97 -13.91
C SER A 38 -17.15 39.35 -14.55
N LYS A 39 -18.29 40.01 -14.28
CA LYS A 39 -18.58 41.37 -14.77
C LYS A 39 -18.06 42.47 -13.84
N VAL A 40 -17.68 42.12 -12.61
CA VAL A 40 -17.29 43.06 -11.54
C VAL A 40 -15.81 42.95 -11.23
N ASP A 41 -15.27 41.74 -11.14
CA ASP A 41 -13.87 41.47 -10.79
C ASP A 41 -13.32 40.28 -11.59
N LEU A 42 -12.57 40.59 -12.65
CA LEU A 42 -11.90 39.60 -13.48
C LEU A 42 -10.74 38.91 -12.76
N GLY A 43 -10.06 39.58 -11.82
CA GLY A 43 -8.94 39.01 -11.07
C GLY A 43 -9.41 37.88 -10.15
N LEU A 44 -10.55 38.08 -9.48
CA LEU A 44 -11.18 37.04 -8.67
C LEU A 44 -11.57 35.80 -9.50
N ILE A 45 -12.11 35.99 -10.71
CA ILE A 45 -12.44 34.88 -11.61
C ILE A 45 -11.20 34.16 -12.12
N GLN A 46 -10.13 34.88 -12.45
CA GLN A 46 -8.86 34.24 -12.83
C GLN A 46 -8.33 33.34 -11.72
N ASN A 47 -8.34 33.81 -10.47
CA ASN A 47 -7.93 33.01 -9.31
C ASN A 47 -8.83 31.78 -9.11
N LEU A 48 -10.16 31.94 -9.24
CA LEU A 48 -11.10 30.82 -9.15
C LEU A 48 -10.85 29.76 -10.24
N ASN A 49 -10.55 30.19 -11.47
CA ASN A 49 -10.24 29.28 -12.58
C ASN A 49 -8.96 28.49 -12.33
N LEU A 50 -7.93 29.10 -11.74
CA LEU A 50 -6.70 28.40 -11.33
C LEU A 50 -7.02 27.31 -10.30
N ILE A 51 -7.76 27.66 -9.24
CA ILE A 51 -8.17 26.71 -8.20
C ILE A 51 -9.02 25.57 -8.78
N THR A 52 -9.94 25.89 -9.69
CA THR A 52 -10.81 24.88 -10.35
C THR A 52 -10.00 23.93 -11.25
N THR A 53 -8.96 24.46 -11.90
CA THR A 53 -8.03 23.66 -12.70
C THR A 53 -7.25 22.69 -11.82
N ASP A 54 -6.71 23.17 -10.69
CA ASP A 54 -6.02 22.33 -9.71
C ASP A 54 -6.94 21.28 -9.09
N LEU A 55 -8.17 21.67 -8.72
CA LEU A 55 -9.18 20.73 -8.22
C LEU A 55 -9.43 19.61 -9.22
N THR A 56 -9.59 19.95 -10.50
CA THR A 56 -9.81 18.97 -11.58
C THR A 56 -8.61 18.04 -11.72
N LYS A 57 -7.38 18.58 -11.69
CA LYS A 57 -6.15 17.81 -11.73
C LYS A 57 -6.05 16.82 -10.56
N TYR A 58 -6.29 17.27 -9.33
CA TYR A 58 -6.25 16.41 -8.14
C TYR A 58 -7.37 15.37 -8.15
N HIS A 59 -8.55 15.71 -8.66
CA HIS A 59 -9.65 14.76 -8.81
C HIS A 59 -9.29 13.63 -9.79
N VAL A 60 -8.71 13.98 -10.95
CA VAL A 60 -8.23 12.98 -11.93
C VAL A 60 -7.13 12.10 -11.33
N GLU A 61 -6.17 12.68 -10.60
CA GLU A 61 -5.13 11.92 -9.89
C GLU A 61 -5.74 10.94 -8.88
N ALA A 62 -6.67 11.41 -8.04
CA ALA A 62 -7.29 10.59 -7.01
C ALA A 62 -8.12 9.45 -7.60
N ALA A 63 -8.92 9.72 -8.64
CA ALA A 63 -9.71 8.71 -9.34
C ALA A 63 -8.83 7.62 -9.97
N ASP A 64 -7.69 8.01 -10.56
CA ASP A 64 -6.74 7.08 -11.15
C ASP A 64 -6.06 6.20 -10.09
N ASN A 65 -5.62 6.81 -8.99
CA ASN A 65 -5.00 6.09 -7.88
C ASN A 65 -5.97 5.10 -7.23
N VAL A 66 -7.24 5.48 -7.03
CA VAL A 66 -8.28 4.56 -6.55
C VAL A 66 -8.43 3.36 -7.48
N ARG A 67 -8.43 3.58 -8.80
CA ARG A 67 -8.54 2.49 -9.79
C ARG A 67 -7.40 1.49 -9.66
N PHE A 68 -6.15 1.97 -9.64
CA PHE A 68 -4.98 1.09 -9.52
C PHE A 68 -4.91 0.39 -8.17
N LEU A 69 -5.09 1.12 -7.07
CA LEU A 69 -5.02 0.56 -5.73
C LEU A 69 -6.14 -0.45 -5.44
N SER A 70 -7.32 -0.27 -6.03
CA SER A 70 -8.42 -1.24 -5.89
C SER A 70 -8.07 -2.61 -6.48
N THR A 71 -7.13 -2.69 -7.43
CA THR A 71 -6.64 -3.99 -7.95
C THR A 71 -5.88 -4.81 -6.91
N LEU A 72 -5.34 -4.15 -5.88
CA LEU A 72 -4.56 -4.76 -4.79
C LEU A 72 -5.41 -5.08 -3.55
N GLU A 73 -6.67 -4.63 -3.51
CA GLU A 73 -7.50 -4.70 -2.32
C GLU A 73 -7.68 -6.14 -1.80
N ARG A 74 -7.87 -7.10 -2.72
CA ARG A 74 -8.00 -8.51 -2.36
C ARG A 74 -6.71 -9.04 -1.71
N HIS A 75 -5.54 -8.69 -2.26
CA HIS A 75 -4.25 -9.09 -1.67
C HIS A 75 -4.09 -8.50 -0.28
N PHE A 76 -4.44 -7.23 -0.09
CA PHE A 76 -4.35 -6.58 1.22
C PHE A 76 -5.34 -7.16 2.24
N LYS A 77 -6.55 -7.56 1.82
CA LYS A 77 -7.50 -8.30 2.67
C LYS A 77 -6.95 -9.67 3.04
N ASN A 78 -6.33 -10.40 2.11
CA ASN A 78 -5.63 -11.65 2.43
C ASN A 78 -4.48 -11.40 3.43
N LEU A 79 -3.75 -10.28 3.27
CA LEU A 79 -2.68 -9.83 4.18
C LEU A 79 -3.16 -9.35 5.55
N SER A 80 -4.42 -8.96 5.71
CA SER A 80 -4.95 -8.47 6.99
C SER A 80 -5.79 -9.53 7.72
N HIS A 81 -6.67 -10.21 6.97
CA HIS A 81 -7.72 -11.08 7.52
C HIS A 81 -7.58 -12.58 7.19
N GLY A 82 -6.71 -12.96 6.26
CA GLY A 82 -6.31 -14.36 6.06
C GLY A 82 -5.99 -15.11 7.38
N THR A 83 -6.60 -16.28 7.55
CA THR A 83 -6.59 -17.05 8.81
C THR A 83 -5.35 -17.90 9.00
N LYS A 84 -4.72 -18.35 7.91
CA LYS A 84 -3.53 -19.22 7.91
C LYS A 84 -2.36 -18.52 7.23
N PHE A 85 -1.13 -18.78 7.69
CA PHE A 85 0.08 -18.25 7.02
C PHE A 85 0.19 -18.66 5.57
N GLN A 86 -0.25 -19.87 5.22
CA GLN A 86 -0.22 -20.33 3.84
C GLN A 86 -0.92 -19.38 2.87
N VAL A 87 -2.08 -18.80 3.27
CA VAL A 87 -2.80 -17.81 2.47
C VAL A 87 -1.93 -16.56 2.22
N VAL A 88 -1.16 -16.15 3.23
CA VAL A 88 -0.28 -14.98 3.17
C VAL A 88 0.90 -15.26 2.26
N ILE A 89 1.56 -16.41 2.46
CA ILE A 89 2.69 -16.88 1.68
C ILE A 89 2.33 -16.96 0.19
N ASP A 90 1.17 -17.52 -0.14
CA ASP A 90 0.72 -17.66 -1.53
C ASP A 90 0.29 -16.30 -2.14
N THR A 91 -0.18 -15.37 -1.30
CA THR A 91 -0.59 -14.03 -1.74
C THR A 91 0.60 -13.13 -2.08
N ILE A 92 1.71 -13.22 -1.34
CA ILE A 92 2.85 -12.30 -1.45
C ILE A 92 3.42 -12.22 -2.88
N PRO A 93 3.76 -13.34 -3.58
CA PRO A 93 4.30 -13.27 -4.93
C PRO A 93 3.32 -12.63 -5.93
N SER A 94 2.04 -12.99 -5.85
CA SER A 94 1.00 -12.42 -6.71
C SER A 94 0.82 -10.92 -6.45
N MET A 95 0.81 -10.51 -5.17
CA MET A 95 0.72 -9.12 -4.76
C MET A 95 1.91 -8.30 -5.25
N MET A 96 3.13 -8.82 -5.13
CA MET A 96 4.34 -8.12 -5.59
C MET A 96 4.31 -7.91 -7.12
N ASN A 97 3.83 -8.90 -7.88
CA ASN A 97 3.59 -8.74 -9.32
C ASN A 97 2.51 -7.68 -9.62
N ALA A 98 1.42 -7.65 -8.86
CA ALA A 98 0.40 -6.62 -9.04
C ALA A 98 0.94 -5.22 -8.73
N LEU A 99 1.76 -5.07 -7.68
CA LEU A 99 2.46 -3.82 -7.35
C LEU A 99 3.43 -3.41 -8.47
N ARG A 100 4.13 -4.37 -9.10
CA ARG A 100 4.93 -4.14 -10.32
C ARG A 100 4.09 -3.54 -11.45
N MET A 101 2.89 -4.08 -11.69
CA MET A 101 2.01 -3.54 -12.73
C MET A 101 1.53 -2.12 -12.41
N VAL A 102 1.22 -1.83 -11.15
CA VAL A 102 0.88 -0.47 -10.72
C VAL A 102 2.05 0.49 -10.94
N TRP A 103 3.28 0.09 -10.60
CA TRP A 103 4.48 0.89 -10.83
C TRP A 103 4.74 1.20 -12.30
N ILE A 104 4.55 0.22 -13.18
CA ILE A 104 4.83 0.37 -14.62
C ILE A 104 3.73 1.20 -15.31
N ILE A 105 2.46 0.99 -14.95
CA ILE A 105 1.32 1.51 -15.71
C ILE A 105 0.77 2.81 -15.12
N SER A 106 0.82 2.98 -13.79
CA SER A 106 0.25 4.17 -13.16
C SER A 106 1.07 5.41 -13.48
N ARG A 107 0.41 6.46 -13.94
CA ARG A 107 1.00 7.79 -14.19
C ARG A 107 1.17 8.64 -12.91
N HIS A 108 0.45 8.28 -11.85
CA HIS A 108 0.36 9.09 -10.63
C HIS A 108 0.88 8.36 -9.39
N TYR A 109 0.83 7.03 -9.41
CA TYR A 109 1.28 6.19 -8.29
C TYR A 109 2.69 5.61 -8.47
N ASN A 110 3.31 5.77 -9.65
CA ASN A 110 4.67 5.30 -9.94
C ASN A 110 5.78 6.17 -9.34
N LYS A 111 5.57 6.76 -8.17
CA LYS A 111 6.53 7.62 -7.50
C LYS A 111 6.98 7.01 -6.18
N ASP A 112 8.26 7.16 -5.85
CA ASP A 112 8.82 6.71 -4.57
C ASP A 112 8.02 7.25 -3.38
N GLU A 113 7.60 8.52 -3.46
CA GLU A 113 6.77 9.23 -2.48
C GLU A 113 5.43 8.52 -2.16
N ARG A 114 4.95 7.65 -3.06
CA ARG A 114 3.69 6.90 -2.90
C ARG A 114 3.96 5.41 -2.65
N MET A 115 4.87 4.82 -3.41
CA MET A 115 5.15 3.39 -3.31
C MET A 115 5.94 3.01 -2.07
N VAL A 116 6.91 3.81 -1.65
CA VAL A 116 7.69 3.51 -0.44
C VAL A 116 6.79 3.45 0.79
N PRO A 117 5.93 4.45 1.09
CA PRO A 117 5.01 4.35 2.21
C PRO A 117 4.05 3.16 2.13
N LEU A 118 3.57 2.80 0.92
CA LEU A 118 2.71 1.64 0.74
C LEU A 118 3.47 0.33 1.07
N MET A 119 4.70 0.19 0.58
CA MET A 119 5.55 -0.97 0.86
C MET A 119 5.88 -1.11 2.34
N GLU A 120 6.11 0.01 3.04
CA GLU A 120 6.30 0.01 4.49
C GLU A 120 5.05 -0.45 5.24
N ARG A 121 3.85 -0.01 4.82
CA ARG A 121 2.58 -0.47 5.40
C ARG A 121 2.38 -1.97 5.19
N ILE A 122 2.76 -2.49 4.03
CA ILE A 122 2.73 -3.94 3.75
C ILE A 122 3.70 -4.69 4.66
N ALA A 123 4.96 -4.24 4.76
CA ALA A 123 5.95 -4.83 5.64
C ALA A 123 5.50 -4.80 7.11
N TRP A 124 4.87 -3.70 7.54
CA TRP A 124 4.28 -3.56 8.86
C TRP A 124 3.16 -4.58 9.11
N GLU A 125 2.23 -4.75 8.16
CA GLU A 125 1.12 -5.72 8.28
C GLU A 125 1.63 -7.17 8.38
N ILE A 126 2.61 -7.54 7.54
CA ILE A 126 3.28 -8.85 7.61
C ILE A 126 3.94 -9.04 8.98
N SER A 127 4.64 -8.01 9.47
CA SER A 127 5.30 -8.02 10.78
C SER A 127 4.29 -8.20 11.92
N GLN A 128 3.12 -7.54 11.87
CA GLN A 128 2.08 -7.69 12.88
C GLN A 128 1.53 -9.12 12.93
N ARG A 129 1.38 -9.77 11.79
CA ARG A 129 0.94 -11.16 11.75
C ARG A 129 1.92 -12.11 12.38
N VAL A 130 3.19 -11.96 12.04
CA VAL A 130 4.25 -12.76 12.63
C VAL A 130 4.31 -12.54 14.14
N ARG A 131 4.22 -11.28 14.59
CA ARG A 131 4.20 -10.95 16.02
C ARG A 131 3.05 -11.60 16.79
N LYS A 132 1.86 -11.71 16.19
CA LYS A 132 0.70 -12.38 16.82
C LYS A 132 0.97 -13.86 17.06
N VAL A 133 1.70 -14.53 16.17
CA VAL A 133 2.02 -15.96 16.29
C VAL A 133 3.22 -16.20 17.19
N ILE A 134 4.24 -15.34 17.14
CA ILE A 134 5.45 -15.42 17.97
C ILE A 134 5.19 -14.94 19.42
N ASN A 135 3.94 -14.99 19.88
CA ASN A 135 3.65 -14.69 21.27
C ASN A 135 4.27 -15.76 22.17
N THR A 136 5.40 -15.44 22.78
CA THR A 136 6.22 -16.36 23.58
C THR A 136 5.43 -17.07 24.66
N ARG A 137 4.49 -16.37 25.33
CA ARG A 137 3.62 -16.98 26.35
C ARG A 137 2.70 -18.06 25.77
N ALA A 138 2.24 -17.90 24.53
CA ALA A 138 1.41 -18.90 23.86
C ALA A 138 2.25 -20.07 23.35
N ILE A 139 3.45 -19.80 22.82
CA ILE A 139 4.38 -20.81 22.32
C ILE A 139 4.85 -21.76 23.44
N PHE A 140 5.30 -21.22 24.58
CA PHE A 140 5.86 -22.04 25.67
C PHE A 140 4.79 -22.76 26.51
N ARG A 141 3.52 -22.36 26.42
CA ARG A 141 2.40 -23.06 27.08
C ARG A 141 1.67 -24.05 26.17
N GLY A 142 1.89 -23.95 24.86
CA GLY A 142 1.22 -24.77 23.86
C GLY A 142 1.94 -26.09 23.58
N ASN A 143 1.40 -26.84 22.63
CA ASN A 143 2.06 -28.03 22.11
C ASN A 143 3.33 -27.64 21.33
N SER A 144 4.48 -28.22 21.70
CA SER A 144 5.78 -27.94 21.08
C SER A 144 5.78 -28.16 19.56
N ALA A 145 5.14 -29.23 19.07
CA ALA A 145 5.09 -29.53 17.62
C ALA A 145 4.30 -28.48 16.83
N ILE A 146 3.15 -28.04 17.36
CA ILE A 146 2.31 -26.99 16.74
C ILE A 146 3.05 -25.65 16.75
N SER A 147 3.74 -25.35 17.84
CA SER A 147 4.51 -24.12 17.99
C SER A 147 5.70 -24.08 17.03
N LYS A 148 6.44 -25.19 16.89
CA LYS A 148 7.52 -25.35 15.90
C LYS A 148 7.03 -25.03 14.49
N GLN A 149 5.93 -25.67 14.08
CA GLN A 149 5.35 -25.47 12.74
C GLN A 149 4.94 -24.01 12.53
N SER A 150 4.29 -23.40 13.51
CA SER A 150 3.83 -22.01 13.45
C SER A 150 4.99 -21.02 13.31
N VAL A 151 6.10 -21.25 14.02
CA VAL A 151 7.33 -20.43 13.94
C VAL A 151 8.02 -20.59 12.59
N LEU A 152 8.06 -21.81 12.04
CA LEU A 152 8.60 -22.05 10.69
C LEU A 152 7.78 -21.32 9.61
N GLU A 153 6.46 -21.37 9.69
CA GLU A 153 5.57 -20.66 8.76
C GLU A 153 5.73 -19.13 8.86
N ALA A 154 5.86 -18.61 10.09
CA ALA A 154 6.11 -17.20 10.33
C ALA A 154 7.45 -16.75 9.72
N LYS A 155 8.53 -17.51 9.96
CA LYS A 155 9.85 -17.28 9.34
C LYS A 155 9.75 -17.30 7.80
N ARG A 156 9.09 -18.32 7.26
CA ARG A 156 8.91 -18.48 5.80
C ARG A 156 8.16 -17.30 5.19
N THR A 157 7.14 -16.79 5.86
CA THR A 157 6.38 -15.61 5.40
C THR A 157 7.28 -14.38 5.23
N LEU A 158 8.16 -14.11 6.21
CA LEU A 158 9.11 -12.99 6.15
C LEU A 158 10.15 -13.18 5.05
N GLN A 159 10.63 -14.40 4.85
CA GLN A 159 11.59 -14.71 3.79
C GLN A 159 10.95 -14.53 2.40
N VAL A 160 9.74 -15.07 2.19
CA VAL A 160 9.00 -14.94 0.93
C VAL A 160 8.71 -13.47 0.59
N TRP A 161 8.41 -12.64 1.59
CA TRP A 161 8.29 -11.19 1.42
C TRP A 161 9.55 -10.57 0.81
N LYS A 162 10.71 -10.86 1.41
CA LYS A 162 12.00 -10.33 0.97
C LYS A 162 12.39 -10.87 -0.42
N ASP A 163 12.25 -12.18 -0.63
CA ASP A 163 12.61 -12.84 -1.87
C ASP A 163 11.74 -12.34 -3.04
N ALA A 164 10.42 -12.20 -2.82
CA ALA A 164 9.51 -11.67 -3.83
C ALA A 164 9.87 -10.24 -4.23
N TYR A 165 10.29 -9.40 -3.29
CA TYR A 165 10.74 -8.04 -3.61
C TYR A 165 11.97 -8.05 -4.51
N PHE A 166 13.00 -8.83 -4.16
CA PHE A 166 14.24 -8.87 -4.94
C PHE A 166 14.04 -9.50 -6.32
N ASP A 167 13.18 -10.51 -6.44
CA ASP A 167 12.79 -11.09 -7.72
C ASP A 167 12.12 -10.06 -8.64
N ILE A 168 11.14 -9.31 -8.12
CA ILE A 168 10.46 -8.26 -8.88
C ILE A 168 11.39 -7.10 -9.23
N ARG A 169 12.23 -6.66 -8.30
CA ARG A 169 13.26 -5.64 -8.55
C ARG A 169 14.19 -6.05 -9.68
N SER A 170 14.68 -7.29 -9.64
CA SER A 170 15.54 -7.86 -10.70
C SER A 170 14.85 -7.84 -12.07
N LYS A 171 13.57 -8.21 -12.13
CA LYS A 171 12.77 -8.18 -13.36
C LYS A 171 12.57 -6.77 -13.92
N ILE A 172 12.42 -5.76 -13.06
CA ILE A 172 12.33 -4.35 -13.49
C ILE A 172 13.68 -3.84 -13.99
N GLU A 173 14.77 -4.19 -13.29
CA GLU A 173 16.13 -3.82 -13.71
C GLU A 173 16.50 -4.47 -15.05
N ALA A 174 16.10 -5.72 -15.27
CA ALA A 174 16.30 -6.43 -16.52
C ALA A 174 15.43 -5.91 -17.69
N SER A 175 14.27 -5.30 -17.42
CA SER A 175 13.45 -4.72 -18.50
C SER A 175 14.09 -3.48 -19.10
N GLY A 176 14.87 -2.72 -18.31
CA GLY A 176 15.67 -1.56 -18.72
C GLY A 176 14.87 -0.37 -19.29
N ARG A 177 13.54 -0.48 -19.37
CA ARG A 177 12.63 0.52 -19.98
C ARG A 177 11.84 1.30 -18.93
N ASP A 178 11.63 0.69 -17.77
CA ASP A 178 10.77 1.22 -16.73
C ASP A 178 11.59 1.99 -15.68
N GLN A 179 10.92 2.86 -14.92
CA GLN A 179 11.56 3.56 -13.81
C GLN A 179 12.14 2.56 -12.80
N ARG A 180 13.35 2.83 -12.31
CA ARG A 180 14.04 1.92 -11.40
C ARG A 180 13.26 1.79 -10.09
N TRP A 181 13.01 0.54 -9.70
CA TRP A 181 12.44 0.19 -8.40
C TRP A 181 13.59 -0.01 -7.39
N GLU A 182 14.03 1.06 -6.75
CA GLU A 182 15.03 1.00 -5.66
C GLU A 182 14.51 1.72 -4.43
N PHE A 183 14.14 0.96 -3.40
CA PHE A 183 13.69 1.50 -2.13
C PHE A 183 14.73 1.26 -1.03
N ASP A 184 14.70 2.11 -0.01
CA ASP A 184 15.55 1.96 1.17
C ASP A 184 15.31 0.60 1.83
N ARG A 185 16.33 -0.25 1.75
CA ARG A 185 16.29 -1.63 2.26
C ARG A 185 16.14 -1.67 3.77
N LYS A 186 16.72 -0.71 4.49
CA LYS A 186 16.64 -0.64 5.94
C LYS A 186 15.19 -0.40 6.36
N ARG A 187 14.54 0.57 5.72
CA ARG A 187 13.12 0.89 5.97
C ARG A 187 12.18 -0.29 5.70
N LEU A 188 12.45 -1.09 4.67
CA LEU A 188 11.60 -2.22 4.31
C LEU A 188 11.90 -3.52 5.07
N PHE A 189 13.17 -3.78 5.40
CA PHE A 189 13.59 -5.12 5.84
C PHE A 189 14.21 -5.19 7.23
N GLU A 190 14.66 -4.09 7.85
CA GLU A 190 15.36 -4.15 9.14
C GLU A 190 14.52 -4.88 10.21
N ASN A 191 13.25 -4.51 10.32
CA ASN A 191 12.33 -5.14 11.28
C ASN A 191 12.02 -6.59 10.91
N THR A 192 11.78 -6.90 9.63
CA THR A 192 11.45 -8.27 9.20
C THR A 192 12.65 -9.20 9.32
N ASP A 193 13.86 -8.72 9.02
CA ASP A 193 15.11 -9.48 9.14
C ASP A 193 15.41 -9.79 10.61
N TYR A 194 15.21 -8.81 11.49
CA TYR A 194 15.31 -9.04 12.93
C TYR A 194 14.29 -10.10 13.40
N MET A 195 13.03 -10.04 12.94
CA MET A 195 12.03 -11.05 13.26
C MET A 195 12.42 -12.45 12.74
N ILE A 196 13.06 -12.57 11.57
CA ILE A 196 13.58 -13.85 11.07
C ILE A 196 14.59 -14.45 12.06
N SER A 197 15.49 -13.64 12.61
CA SER A 197 16.46 -14.10 13.62
C SER A 197 15.78 -14.58 14.90
N ILE A 198 14.73 -13.88 15.36
CA ILE A 198 13.93 -14.31 16.51
C ILE A 198 13.23 -15.64 16.23
N CYS A 199 12.60 -15.80 15.06
CA CYS A 199 11.98 -17.06 14.67
C CYS A 199 12.99 -18.22 14.73
N GLN A 200 14.20 -17.99 14.23
CA GLN A 200 15.25 -19.01 14.22
C GLN A 200 15.64 -19.43 15.64
N ASN A 201 15.89 -18.47 16.53
CA ASN A 201 16.25 -18.74 17.93
C ASN A 201 15.14 -19.51 18.66
N ILE A 202 13.87 -19.12 18.46
CA ILE A 202 12.73 -19.82 19.08
C ILE A 202 12.61 -21.24 18.54
N TYR A 203 12.82 -21.44 17.24
CA TYR A 203 12.79 -22.77 16.63
C TYR A 203 13.87 -23.69 17.22
N GLU A 204 15.08 -23.17 17.44
CA GLU A 204 16.19 -23.89 18.08
C GLU A 204 15.89 -24.25 19.54
N ILE A 205 15.31 -23.33 20.31
CA ILE A 205 14.92 -23.59 21.72
C ILE A 205 13.85 -24.68 21.82
N LEU A 206 12.95 -24.75 20.85
CA LEU A 206 11.89 -25.75 20.85
C LEU A 206 12.42 -27.16 20.53
N GLN A 207 13.63 -27.30 19.95
CA GLN A 207 14.21 -28.60 19.54
C GLN A 207 14.20 -29.62 20.67
#